data_AF-A0A812T0J0-F1
#
_entry.id   AF-A0A812T0J0-F1
#
_cell.length_a   1.000
_cell.length_b   1.000
_cell.length_c   1.000
_cell.angle_alpha   90.00
_cell.angle_beta   90.00
_cell.angle_gamma   90.00
#
_symmetry.space_group_name_H-M   'P 1'
#
loop_
_entity.id
_entity.type
_entity.pdbx_description
1 polymer ?
#
loop_
_entity_poly.entity_id
_entity_poly.type
_entity_poly.pdbx_seq_one_letter_code
_entity_poly.pdbx_strand_id
1 'polypeptide(L)'
;MRLFGTPLLRGSLHCLRAIQHVPWVETFGPGVPSGSIFRSRRPPLATCAMPANLKQRAKRALVTLLLALAGAYGLQVTLTRESTDVEVTRVFRRVSIKVHPDKGGAAADAQRLNAARDAWVQASQGTKPPGRPAHAQAGPVSASSAVTNGREGLRIRSEAVLLTYQSWPAGEAPGAWQRFCVFVAASVTAWTVKHWAATMEQTSGGDCHLHLMVQFTSAVDCGSARFIFEGVRPNASPNDYLGEGVCRKKLQQSINRGMFYVWADKVGTLRLPSGETCVAANYEPCWTEARRTYQVLGKWPEALWKQRKLTSAKYEQYLFLTRDGVLARKRNLDAVREHEAALADAALIEATTKRLRANPEVYRAFPAVPAAEAWLATFREDRLRYPLLIVHGPSQTGKTEWVKSLFKRALELKVGSLDIFPEGMRAFDRDTHDGIILDDVRDLKFIAEHQDKLQGKYDTRVEFATTPGGTCAYRKYLFAVPVAVTINNSTRNLDFLRAHDWLGSERNRVLVHFPDILAQV
;
A
#
# COMPACT_ATOMS: atom_id res chain seq x y z
N MET A 1 11.67 20.43 -59.66
CA MET A 1 11.76 20.84 -58.25
C MET A 1 11.19 19.71 -57.39
N ARG A 2 11.89 19.32 -56.33
CA ARG A 2 11.96 17.96 -55.77
C ARG A 2 10.66 17.44 -55.12
N LEU A 3 10.32 16.20 -55.48
CA LEU A 3 9.35 15.30 -54.86
C LEU A 3 9.94 14.67 -53.59
N PHE A 4 9.16 14.58 -52.50
CA PHE A 4 9.50 13.81 -51.31
C PHE A 4 8.93 12.40 -51.40
N GLY A 5 9.82 11.41 -51.34
CA GLY A 5 9.52 9.99 -51.38
C GLY A 5 9.19 9.41 -50.00
N THR A 6 8.25 8.48 -50.01
CA THR A 6 7.98 7.47 -48.98
C THR A 6 9.02 6.34 -49.04
N PRO A 7 9.41 5.74 -47.91
CA PRO A 7 10.09 4.45 -47.93
C PRO A 7 9.10 3.31 -47.67
N LEU A 8 9.03 2.41 -48.65
CA LEU A 8 8.55 1.03 -48.55
C LEU A 8 9.52 0.21 -47.67
N LEU A 9 9.00 -0.54 -46.70
CA LEU A 9 9.70 -1.65 -46.07
C LEU A 9 8.98 -2.96 -46.40
N ARG A 10 9.63 -3.78 -47.23
CA ARG A 10 9.31 -5.19 -47.48
C ARG A 10 10.13 -6.07 -46.54
N GLY A 11 9.44 -7.00 -45.88
CA GLY A 11 9.76 -8.43 -45.90
C GLY A 11 10.84 -8.97 -44.96
N SER A 12 10.40 -9.77 -43.99
CA SER A 12 10.94 -11.15 -43.86
C SER A 12 9.96 -12.06 -43.13
N LEU A 13 9.71 -13.18 -43.80
CA LEU A 13 8.92 -14.33 -43.38
C LEU A 13 9.76 -15.32 -42.57
N HIS A 14 9.04 -16.21 -41.89
CA HIS A 14 9.43 -17.52 -41.33
C HIS A 14 10.07 -17.56 -39.93
N CYS A 15 9.24 -17.97 -38.96
CA CYS A 15 9.58 -19.12 -38.12
C CYS A 15 8.31 -19.81 -37.62
N LEU A 16 7.92 -20.90 -38.30
CA LEU A 16 6.98 -21.89 -37.80
C LEU A 16 7.73 -22.79 -36.81
N ARG A 17 7.29 -22.85 -35.55
CA ARG A 17 7.60 -23.97 -34.66
C ARG A 17 6.32 -24.56 -34.13
N ALA A 18 6.04 -25.76 -34.64
CA ALA A 18 5.05 -26.69 -34.11
C ALA A 18 5.44 -27.07 -32.68
N ILE A 19 4.49 -26.96 -31.75
CA ILE A 19 4.57 -27.59 -30.43
C ILE A 19 3.68 -28.82 -30.51
N GLN A 20 4.31 -29.99 -30.54
CA GLN A 20 3.65 -31.27 -30.44
C GLN A 20 3.17 -31.47 -28.99
N HIS A 21 1.88 -31.76 -28.87
CA HIS A 21 1.26 -32.31 -27.67
C HIS A 21 1.83 -33.71 -27.38
N VAL A 22 2.25 -33.94 -26.13
CA VAL A 22 2.46 -35.28 -25.58
C VAL A 22 1.43 -35.48 -24.45
N PRO A 23 0.58 -36.51 -24.50
CA PRO A 23 -0.35 -36.82 -23.42
C PRO A 23 0.37 -37.65 -22.35
N TRP A 24 0.28 -37.21 -21.10
CA TRP A 24 0.61 -38.01 -19.92
C TRP A 24 -0.65 -38.77 -19.52
N VAL A 25 -0.64 -40.10 -19.69
CA VAL A 25 -1.67 -41.02 -19.20
C VAL A 25 -1.06 -41.85 -18.08
N GLU A 26 -1.83 -41.92 -16.99
CA GLU A 26 -1.60 -42.69 -15.77
C GLU A 26 -1.43 -44.19 -16.05
N THR A 27 -0.62 -44.87 -15.24
CA THR A 27 -0.87 -46.25 -14.75
C THR A 27 0.30 -46.68 -13.88
N PHE A 28 0.08 -46.85 -12.57
CA PHE A 28 0.70 -47.93 -11.80
C PHE A 28 -0.25 -48.35 -10.67
N GLY A 29 -0.62 -49.62 -10.72
CA GLY A 29 -1.51 -50.28 -9.77
C GLY A 29 -0.84 -50.65 -8.44
N PRO A 30 -1.60 -51.32 -7.56
CA PRO A 30 -1.28 -51.48 -6.15
C PRO A 30 -0.56 -52.79 -5.86
N GLY A 31 0.22 -52.83 -4.77
CA GLY A 31 0.52 -54.06 -4.06
C GLY A 31 1.92 -54.18 -3.49
N VAL A 32 2.05 -54.02 -2.17
CA VAL A 32 3.06 -54.73 -1.36
C VAL A 32 2.44 -55.09 0.01
N PRO A 33 2.73 -56.27 0.58
CA PRO A 33 1.95 -56.91 1.63
C PRO A 33 2.37 -56.53 3.05
N SER A 34 1.47 -56.82 3.99
CA SER A 34 1.70 -56.83 5.43
C SER A 34 2.80 -57.81 5.84
N GLY A 35 3.73 -57.36 6.68
CA GLY A 35 4.69 -58.19 7.38
C GLY A 35 4.99 -57.61 8.76
N SER A 36 4.24 -58.05 9.76
CA SER A 36 4.47 -57.78 11.18
C SER A 36 5.66 -58.58 11.69
N ILE A 37 6.71 -57.92 12.18
CA ILE A 37 7.73 -58.54 13.04
C ILE A 37 7.82 -57.73 14.33
N PHE A 38 7.26 -58.32 15.39
CA PHE A 38 7.43 -57.91 16.78
C PHE A 38 8.90 -58.12 17.19
N ARG A 39 9.61 -57.04 17.54
CA ARG A 39 10.81 -57.11 18.39
C ARG A 39 10.70 -56.09 19.51
N SER A 40 10.59 -56.61 20.73
CA SER A 40 10.60 -55.83 21.96
C SER A 40 11.92 -55.07 22.08
N ARG A 41 11.84 -53.75 22.26
CA ARG A 41 12.97 -52.93 22.70
C ARG A 41 12.59 -52.22 23.99
N ARG A 42 13.51 -52.37 24.96
CA ARG A 42 13.49 -51.80 26.31
C ARG A 42 13.18 -50.29 26.28
N PRO A 43 12.48 -49.76 27.30
CA PRO A 43 12.22 -48.33 27.39
C PRO A 43 13.53 -47.56 27.58
N PRO A 44 13.77 -46.46 26.84
CA PRO A 44 14.89 -45.58 27.12
C PRO A 44 14.61 -44.79 28.39
N LEU A 45 15.65 -44.66 29.21
CA LEU A 45 15.68 -43.79 30.39
C LEU A 45 15.27 -42.37 30.00
N ALA A 46 14.29 -41.83 30.70
CA ALA A 46 13.78 -40.48 30.52
C ALA A 46 14.88 -39.45 30.82
N THR A 47 15.54 -38.97 29.77
CA THR A 47 16.36 -37.76 29.84
C THR A 47 15.43 -36.57 30.04
N CYS A 48 15.57 -35.88 31.16
CA CYS A 48 14.94 -34.57 31.43
C CYS A 48 15.20 -33.61 30.25
N ALA A 49 14.19 -33.44 29.39
CA ALA A 49 14.25 -32.50 28.29
C ALA A 49 14.11 -31.08 28.84
N MET A 50 15.22 -30.35 28.90
CA MET A 50 15.21 -28.93 29.20
C MET A 50 14.30 -28.20 28.19
N PRO A 51 13.39 -27.32 28.63
CA PRO A 51 12.48 -26.62 27.73
C PRO A 51 13.29 -25.77 26.74
N ALA A 52 13.27 -26.15 25.46
CA ALA A 52 13.97 -25.43 24.41
C ALA A 52 13.41 -24.00 24.33
N ASN A 53 14.31 -23.01 24.38
CA ASN A 53 13.98 -21.59 24.27
C ASN A 53 13.11 -21.33 23.02
N LEU A 54 12.10 -20.47 23.13
CA LEU A 54 11.20 -20.06 22.04
C LEU A 54 11.97 -19.72 20.75
N LYS A 55 13.12 -19.05 20.87
CA LYS A 55 14.03 -18.75 19.74
C LYS A 55 14.49 -20.02 19.01
N GLN A 56 14.88 -21.06 19.75
CA GLN A 56 15.35 -22.33 19.17
C GLN A 56 14.19 -23.09 18.52
N ARG A 57 12.98 -23.05 19.09
CA ARG A 57 11.79 -23.66 18.47
C ARG A 57 11.44 -22.98 17.15
N ALA A 58 11.39 -21.65 17.12
CA ALA A 58 11.11 -20.89 15.91
C ALA A 58 12.20 -21.11 14.83
N LYS A 59 13.47 -21.15 15.23
CA LYS A 59 14.58 -21.48 14.33
C LYS A 59 14.42 -22.87 13.73
N ARG A 60 14.14 -23.90 14.54
CA ARG A 60 13.94 -25.28 14.07
C ARG A 60 12.77 -25.40 13.10
N ALA A 61 11.68 -24.66 13.33
CA ALA A 61 10.55 -24.60 12.41
C ALA A 61 10.96 -23.98 11.06
N LEU A 62 11.68 -22.85 11.09
CA LEU A 62 12.20 -22.21 9.87
C LEU A 62 13.17 -23.13 9.10
N VAL A 63 14.11 -23.78 9.79
CA VAL A 63 15.06 -24.74 9.18
C VAL A 63 14.31 -25.88 8.49
N THR A 64 13.30 -26.44 9.14
CA THR A 64 12.48 -27.53 8.59
C THR A 64 11.76 -27.09 7.31
N LEU A 65 11.17 -25.89 7.33
CA LEU A 65 10.50 -25.32 6.16
C LEU A 65 11.48 -25.03 5.01
N LEU A 66 12.67 -24.50 5.32
CA LEU A 66 13.72 -24.24 4.33
C LEU A 66 14.16 -25.52 3.63
N LEU A 67 14.34 -26.63 4.36
CA LEU A 67 14.71 -27.92 3.78
C LEU A 67 13.60 -28.48 2.89
N ALA A 68 12.34 -28.38 3.33
CA ALA A 68 11.18 -28.84 2.56
C ALA A 68 11.02 -28.06 1.24
N LEU A 69 11.06 -26.73 1.30
CA LEU A 69 10.98 -25.88 0.12
C LEU A 69 12.20 -26.04 -0.78
N ALA A 70 13.41 -26.19 -0.22
CA ALA A 70 14.58 -26.46 -1.04
C ALA A 70 14.44 -27.76 -1.84
N GLY A 71 13.90 -28.83 -1.23
CA GLY A 71 13.57 -30.07 -1.93
C GLY A 71 12.52 -29.87 -3.04
N ALA A 72 11.40 -29.20 -2.72
CA ALA A 72 10.31 -28.96 -3.67
C ALA A 72 10.74 -28.13 -4.90
N TYR A 73 11.69 -27.21 -4.73
CA TYR A 73 12.18 -26.32 -5.79
C TYR A 73 13.57 -26.73 -6.34
N GLY A 74 14.01 -27.97 -6.07
CA GLY A 74 15.26 -28.53 -6.63
C GLY A 74 16.55 -27.80 -6.20
N LEU A 75 16.56 -27.15 -5.04
CA LEU A 75 17.72 -26.50 -4.47
C LEU A 75 18.47 -27.44 -3.53
N GLN A 76 19.76 -27.68 -3.80
CA GLN A 76 20.63 -28.32 -2.81
C GLN A 76 21.09 -27.31 -1.75
N VAL A 77 20.71 -27.60 -0.51
CA VAL A 77 21.08 -26.81 0.68
C VAL A 77 21.50 -27.76 1.79
N THR A 78 22.59 -27.44 2.48
CA THR A 78 23.04 -28.16 3.67
C THR A 78 22.69 -27.31 4.87
N LEU A 79 21.70 -27.74 5.65
CA LEU A 79 21.27 -27.05 6.85
C LEU A 79 20.89 -28.05 7.93
N THR A 80 21.35 -27.80 9.15
CA THR A 80 21.01 -28.60 10.32
C THR A 80 20.30 -27.73 11.34
N ARG A 81 19.69 -28.36 12.35
CA ARG A 81 19.04 -27.64 13.46
C ARG A 81 20.02 -26.77 14.26
N GLU A 82 21.31 -27.10 14.18
CA GLU A 82 22.40 -26.43 14.89
C GLU A 82 23.16 -25.41 14.01
N SER A 83 22.78 -25.25 12.73
CA SER A 83 23.36 -24.23 11.84
C SER A 83 23.26 -22.83 12.44
N THR A 84 24.26 -22.00 12.25
CA THR A 84 24.33 -20.63 12.80
C THR A 84 23.25 -19.73 12.20
N ASP A 85 22.85 -18.67 12.92
CA ASP A 85 21.83 -17.70 12.45
C ASP A 85 22.23 -17.06 11.10
N VAL A 86 23.54 -16.93 10.86
CA VAL A 86 24.12 -16.44 9.59
C VAL A 86 23.88 -17.42 8.44
N GLU A 87 24.07 -18.72 8.67
CA GLU A 87 23.83 -19.77 7.67
C GLU A 87 22.34 -19.90 7.34
N VAL A 88 21.47 -19.87 8.35
CA VAL A 88 20.01 -19.89 8.16
C VAL A 88 19.58 -18.70 7.29
N THR A 89 20.08 -17.51 7.59
CA THR A 89 19.76 -16.28 6.82
C THR A 89 20.27 -16.37 5.37
N ARG A 90 21.45 -16.95 5.15
CA ARG A 90 22.03 -17.14 3.82
C ARG A 90 21.17 -18.08 2.97
N VAL A 91 20.75 -19.22 3.52
CA VAL A 91 19.92 -20.20 2.81
C VAL A 91 18.49 -19.69 2.61
N PHE A 92 17.92 -18.97 3.59
CA PHE A 92 16.65 -18.27 3.43
C PHE A 92 16.64 -17.40 2.16
N ARG A 93 17.67 -16.59 1.92
CA ARG A 93 17.75 -15.75 0.71
C ARG A 93 17.75 -16.57 -0.58
N ARG A 94 18.46 -17.70 -0.61
CA ARG A 94 18.51 -18.59 -1.78
C ARG A 94 17.15 -19.24 -2.06
N VAL A 95 16.50 -19.76 -1.03
CA VAL A 95 15.18 -20.41 -1.14
C VAL A 95 14.10 -19.38 -1.51
N SER A 96 14.12 -18.20 -0.88
CA SER A 96 13.14 -17.13 -1.15
C SER A 96 13.13 -16.67 -2.60
N ILE A 97 14.29 -16.61 -3.28
CA ILE A 97 14.37 -16.27 -4.71
C ILE A 97 13.63 -17.30 -5.58
N LYS A 98 13.75 -18.60 -5.27
CA LYS A 98 13.10 -19.67 -6.04
C LYS A 98 11.62 -19.80 -5.75
N VAL A 99 11.22 -19.54 -4.50
CA VAL A 99 9.83 -19.63 -4.04
C VAL A 99 9.00 -18.41 -4.48
N HIS A 100 9.63 -17.33 -4.97
CA HIS A 100 8.92 -16.14 -5.42
C HIS A 100 8.05 -16.41 -6.66
N PRO A 101 6.79 -15.91 -6.74
CA PRO A 101 5.90 -16.10 -7.89
C PRO A 101 6.51 -15.75 -9.25
N ASP A 102 7.23 -14.62 -9.32
CA ASP A 102 7.92 -14.18 -10.55
C ASP A 102 9.01 -15.14 -11.05
N LYS A 103 9.42 -16.12 -10.24
CA LYS A 103 10.39 -17.16 -10.60
C LYS A 103 9.76 -18.55 -10.72
N GLY A 104 8.43 -18.60 -10.83
CA GLY A 104 7.66 -19.84 -10.95
C GLY A 104 7.29 -20.49 -9.62
N GLY A 105 7.46 -19.78 -8.49
CA GLY A 105 7.08 -20.27 -7.17
C GLY A 105 5.61 -20.09 -6.83
N ALA A 106 5.08 -20.90 -5.91
CA ALA A 106 3.73 -20.72 -5.39
C ALA A 106 3.67 -19.56 -4.39
N ALA A 107 2.69 -18.66 -4.54
CA ALA A 107 2.49 -17.54 -3.62
C ALA A 107 2.30 -17.99 -2.16
N ALA A 108 1.60 -19.12 -1.96
CA ALA A 108 1.39 -19.69 -0.63
C ALA A 108 2.70 -20.13 0.06
N ASP A 109 3.66 -20.67 -0.69
CA ASP A 109 4.97 -21.04 -0.15
C ASP A 109 5.80 -19.82 0.21
N ALA A 110 5.73 -18.75 -0.60
CA ALA A 110 6.41 -17.48 -0.31
C ALA A 110 5.87 -16.86 0.98
N GLN A 111 4.55 -16.86 1.16
CA GLN A 111 3.90 -16.38 2.37
C GLN A 111 4.29 -17.22 3.59
N ARG A 112 4.22 -18.56 3.51
CA ARG A 112 4.61 -19.46 4.60
C ARG A 112 6.08 -19.28 5.00
N LEU A 113 6.97 -19.14 4.01
CA LEU A 113 8.40 -18.92 4.25
C LEU A 113 8.66 -17.60 4.97
N ASN A 114 8.01 -16.51 4.55
CA ASN A 114 8.14 -15.21 5.19
C ASN A 114 7.56 -15.23 6.62
N ALA A 115 6.39 -15.83 6.83
CA ALA A 115 5.78 -15.96 8.16
C ALA A 115 6.69 -16.73 9.15
N ALA A 116 7.30 -17.83 8.70
CA ALA A 116 8.25 -18.59 9.53
C ALA A 116 9.52 -17.77 9.87
N ARG A 117 10.01 -16.96 8.92
CA ARG A 117 11.13 -16.05 9.15
C ARG A 117 10.78 -14.98 10.18
N ASP A 118 9.62 -14.36 10.05
CA ASP A 118 9.16 -13.30 10.94
C ASP A 118 8.98 -13.82 12.38
N ALA A 119 8.40 -15.02 12.54
CA ALA A 119 8.30 -15.68 13.84
C ALA A 119 9.66 -15.93 14.50
N TRP A 120 10.67 -16.34 13.71
CA TRP A 120 12.04 -16.52 14.22
C TRP A 120 12.72 -15.19 14.60
N VAL A 121 12.51 -14.14 13.82
CA VAL A 121 13.03 -12.79 14.12
C VAL A 121 12.38 -12.23 15.40
N GLN A 122 11.06 -12.35 15.54
CA GLN A 122 10.34 -11.93 16.74
C GLN A 122 10.82 -12.70 17.99
N ALA A 123 10.96 -14.02 17.90
CA ALA A 123 11.48 -14.83 19.00
C ALA A 123 12.94 -14.48 19.36
N SER A 124 13.70 -13.91 18.43
CA SER A 124 15.07 -13.44 18.67
C SER A 124 15.14 -12.07 19.35
N GLN A 125 14.07 -11.27 19.27
CA GLN A 125 13.96 -9.96 19.92
C GLN A 125 13.39 -10.06 21.34
N GLY A 126 12.67 -11.15 21.65
CA GLY A 126 11.97 -11.33 22.93
C GLY A 126 12.84 -11.67 24.15
N THR A 127 14.10 -12.08 23.96
CA THR A 127 15.02 -12.32 25.08
C THR A 127 15.70 -11.01 25.52
N LYS A 128 14.99 -10.18 26.29
CA LYS A 128 15.67 -9.22 27.16
C LYS A 128 16.48 -10.03 28.20
N PRO A 129 17.74 -9.68 28.49
CA PRO A 129 18.50 -10.34 29.56
C PRO A 129 17.73 -10.25 30.88
N PRO A 130 17.75 -11.30 31.72
CA PRO A 130 16.98 -11.32 32.96
C PRO A 130 17.40 -10.16 33.84
N GLY A 131 16.45 -9.26 34.11
CA GLY A 131 16.64 -8.14 35.01
C GLY A 131 16.94 -8.62 36.43
N ARG A 132 17.89 -7.95 37.08
CA ARG A 132 18.23 -8.06 38.50
C ARG A 132 16.95 -7.95 39.37
N PRO A 133 16.84 -8.68 40.51
CA PRO A 133 15.63 -8.71 41.31
C PRO A 133 15.22 -7.32 41.81
N ALA A 134 13.91 -7.09 41.83
CA ALA A 134 13.29 -5.83 42.25
C ALA A 134 13.61 -5.53 43.73
N HIS A 135 14.26 -4.39 43.97
CA HIS A 135 14.41 -3.85 45.31
C HIS A 135 13.09 -3.22 45.76
N ALA A 136 12.69 -3.52 47.00
CA ALA A 136 11.46 -3.08 47.64
C ALA A 136 11.28 -1.55 47.61
N GLN A 137 10.02 -1.13 47.44
CA GLN A 137 9.57 0.25 47.49
C GLN A 137 9.80 0.86 48.88
N ALA A 138 10.42 2.04 48.91
CA ALA A 138 10.33 3.00 50.01
C ALA A 138 9.83 4.34 49.42
N GLY A 139 8.97 5.02 50.20
CA GLY A 139 8.13 6.14 49.79
C GLY A 139 8.86 7.48 49.52
N PRO A 140 8.08 8.56 49.34
CA PRO A 140 8.55 9.77 48.68
C PRO A 140 9.26 10.70 49.66
N VAL A 141 10.47 11.14 49.30
CA VAL A 141 11.13 12.29 49.94
C VAL A 141 11.83 13.14 48.89
N SER A 142 11.76 14.45 49.13
CA SER A 142 12.10 15.57 48.26
C SER A 142 13.54 15.66 47.77
N ALA A 143 13.66 16.42 46.67
CA ALA A 143 14.82 17.10 46.10
C ALA A 143 16.15 17.08 46.89
N SER A 144 17.16 16.42 46.32
CA SER A 144 18.48 17.00 46.03
C SER A 144 19.42 15.92 45.49
N SER A 145 20.18 16.29 44.45
CA SER A 145 21.53 15.78 44.11
C SER A 145 21.79 14.28 44.30
N ALA A 146 21.52 13.47 43.26
CA ALA A 146 21.98 12.08 43.21
C ALA A 146 22.81 11.81 41.94
N VAL A 147 24.11 11.76 42.18
CA VAL A 147 25.19 11.11 41.43
C VAL A 147 24.70 10.00 40.48
N THR A 148 25.10 10.17 39.22
CA THR A 148 24.85 9.30 38.08
C THR A 148 25.45 7.91 38.29
N ASN A 149 24.64 6.96 38.75
CA ASN A 149 24.98 5.54 38.69
C ASN A 149 25.04 5.05 37.23
N GLY A 150 26.23 5.17 36.64
CA GLY A 150 26.95 4.04 36.04
C GLY A 150 26.32 3.28 34.87
N ARG A 151 25.40 3.84 34.07
CA ARG A 151 25.19 3.28 32.72
C ARG A 151 26.44 3.57 31.90
N GLU A 152 27.27 2.54 31.73
CA GLU A 152 28.37 2.54 30.76
C GLU A 152 27.86 3.15 29.46
N GLY A 153 28.41 4.30 29.10
CA GLY A 153 27.96 5.04 27.93
C GLY A 153 28.16 4.20 26.68
N LEU A 154 27.27 4.35 25.69
CA LEU A 154 27.46 3.69 24.40
C LEU A 154 28.80 4.11 23.81
N ARG A 155 29.63 3.11 23.48
CA ARG A 155 30.94 3.30 22.87
C ARG A 155 30.80 3.32 21.35
N ILE A 156 31.25 4.40 20.73
CA ILE A 156 31.19 4.66 19.29
C ILE A 156 32.52 4.21 18.68
N ARG A 157 32.46 3.25 17.75
CA ARG A 157 33.59 2.74 16.95
C ARG A 157 33.29 2.86 15.46
N SER A 158 33.35 4.08 14.93
CA SER A 158 32.86 4.38 13.58
C SER A 158 33.50 5.63 12.99
N GLU A 159 33.49 5.74 11.65
CA GLU A 159 33.86 6.95 10.91
C GLU A 159 32.76 8.01 10.92
N ALA A 160 31.53 7.62 11.27
CA ALA A 160 30.40 8.54 11.36
C ALA A 160 29.39 8.07 12.41
N VAL A 161 28.69 9.03 13.01
CA VAL A 161 27.64 8.77 13.99
C VAL A 161 26.53 9.81 13.85
N LEU A 162 25.30 9.36 14.05
CA LEU A 162 24.13 10.22 14.23
C LEU A 162 23.79 10.25 15.72
N LEU A 163 23.73 11.45 16.25
CA LEU A 163 23.47 11.78 17.64
C LEU A 163 22.09 12.42 17.74
N THR A 164 21.25 11.91 18.63
CA THR A 164 19.92 12.47 18.90
C THR A 164 19.85 12.91 20.35
N TYR A 165 19.52 14.19 20.57
CA TYR A 165 19.34 14.76 21.89
C TYR A 165 17.85 15.03 22.12
N GLN A 166 17.35 14.70 23.30
CA GLN A 166 15.93 14.88 23.66
C GLN A 166 15.78 16.02 24.66
N SER A 167 14.54 16.51 24.79
CA SER A 167 14.07 17.29 25.95
C SER A 167 14.30 18.81 25.91
N TRP A 168 13.88 19.49 24.83
CA TRP A 168 13.68 20.95 24.87
C TRP A 168 12.22 21.34 24.71
N PRO A 169 11.62 22.12 25.62
CA PRO A 169 10.28 22.66 25.43
C PRO A 169 10.21 23.55 24.18
N ALA A 170 9.05 23.56 23.50
CA ALA A 170 8.86 24.34 22.27
C ALA A 170 9.18 25.84 22.44
N GLY A 171 8.85 26.43 23.59
CA GLY A 171 9.09 27.85 23.88
C GLY A 171 10.58 28.22 23.98
N GLU A 172 11.45 27.26 24.30
CA GLU A 172 12.89 27.47 24.42
C GLU A 172 13.65 27.08 23.15
N ALA A 173 12.96 26.49 22.17
CA ALA A 173 13.58 25.87 21.01
C ALA A 173 14.48 26.82 20.20
N PRO A 174 14.10 28.08 19.89
CA PRO A 174 14.97 28.97 19.12
C PRO A 174 16.30 29.28 19.83
N GLY A 175 16.25 29.51 21.15
CA GLY A 175 17.45 29.79 21.94
C GLY A 175 18.33 28.54 22.10
N ALA A 176 17.72 27.38 22.35
CA ALA A 176 18.44 26.11 22.41
C ALA A 176 19.13 25.76 21.08
N TRP A 177 18.46 25.99 19.95
CA TRP A 177 19.01 25.79 18.61
C TRP A 177 20.26 26.64 18.37
N GLN A 178 20.21 27.94 18.68
CA GLN A 178 21.35 28.84 18.52
C GLN A 178 22.56 28.40 19.36
N ARG A 179 22.32 28.06 20.64
CA ARG A 179 23.38 27.55 21.54
C ARG A 179 23.94 26.21 21.05
N PHE A 180 23.10 25.35 20.49
CA PHE A 180 23.53 24.09 19.89
C PHE A 180 24.44 24.29 18.68
N CYS A 181 24.09 25.22 17.79
CA CYS A 181 24.94 25.57 16.64
C CYS A 181 26.32 26.08 17.09
N VAL A 182 26.37 26.96 18.10
CA VAL A 182 27.64 27.44 18.68
C VAL A 182 28.44 26.30 19.28
N PHE A 183 27.80 25.42 20.04
CA PHE A 183 28.43 24.23 20.62
C PHE A 183 29.05 23.32 19.55
N VAL A 184 28.32 23.02 18.48
CA VAL A 184 28.81 22.19 17.37
C VAL A 184 30.00 22.88 16.69
N ALA A 185 29.88 24.17 16.35
CA ALA A 185 30.94 24.93 15.71
C ALA A 185 32.23 25.01 16.54
N ALA A 186 32.11 25.16 17.86
CA ALA A 186 33.27 25.16 18.76
C ALA A 186 33.90 23.77 18.92
N SER A 187 33.12 22.70 18.75
CA SER A 187 33.56 21.33 19.07
C SER A 187 34.10 20.55 17.88
N VAL A 188 33.73 20.91 16.63
CA VAL A 188 34.08 20.12 15.44
C VAL A 188 35.59 19.88 15.27
N THR A 189 36.43 20.86 15.61
CA THR A 189 37.89 20.72 15.54
C THR A 189 38.41 19.72 16.58
N ALA A 190 37.99 19.85 17.84
CA ALA A 190 38.39 18.96 18.92
C ALA A 190 37.85 17.53 18.74
N TRP A 191 36.74 17.37 18.02
CA TRP A 191 36.18 16.08 17.65
C TRP A 191 36.78 15.48 16.38
N THR A 192 37.70 16.18 15.70
CA THR A 192 38.27 15.77 14.42
C THR A 192 37.18 15.50 13.35
N VAL A 193 36.16 16.35 13.33
CA VAL A 193 35.01 16.21 12.42
C VAL A 193 35.35 16.81 11.05
N LYS A 194 35.14 15.99 10.00
CA LYS A 194 35.29 16.38 8.60
C LYS A 194 34.00 17.00 8.06
N HIS A 195 32.86 16.35 8.30
CA HIS A 195 31.56 16.77 7.81
C HIS A 195 30.51 16.67 8.92
N TRP A 196 29.56 17.61 8.94
CA TRP A 196 28.43 17.58 9.87
C TRP A 196 27.19 18.24 9.27
N ALA A 197 26.04 17.79 9.77
CA ALA A 197 24.74 18.40 9.60
C ALA A 197 23.95 18.27 10.90
N ALA A 198 23.16 19.28 11.24
CA ALA A 198 22.31 19.33 12.42
C ALA A 198 20.90 19.80 12.05
N THR A 199 19.89 19.32 12.77
CA THR A 199 18.53 19.86 12.71
C THR A 199 17.84 19.83 14.06
N MET A 200 16.85 20.71 14.25
CA MET A 200 15.90 20.65 15.35
C MET A 200 14.51 20.29 14.84
N GLU A 201 13.89 19.31 15.49
CA GLU A 201 12.59 18.76 15.12
C GLU A 201 11.64 18.76 16.31
N GLN A 202 10.36 19.06 16.05
CA GLN A 202 9.28 18.89 17.01
C GLN A 202 8.80 17.44 17.03
N THR A 203 8.59 16.92 18.22
CA THR A 203 7.97 15.62 18.48
C THR A 203 6.44 15.74 18.42
N SER A 204 5.75 14.61 18.34
CA SER A 204 4.27 14.60 18.42
C SER A 204 3.73 15.10 19.76
N GLY A 205 4.56 15.11 20.82
CA GLY A 205 4.20 15.62 22.15
C GLY A 205 4.40 17.14 22.30
N GLY A 206 4.88 17.83 21.26
CA GLY A 206 5.16 19.26 21.29
C GLY A 206 6.58 19.61 21.72
N ASP A 207 7.26 18.74 22.48
CA ASP A 207 8.68 18.86 22.81
C ASP A 207 9.55 18.78 21.57
N CYS A 208 10.76 19.31 21.67
CA CYS A 208 11.72 19.39 20.59
C CYS A 208 12.95 18.53 20.87
N HIS A 209 13.58 18.06 19.81
CA HIS A 209 14.77 17.23 19.85
C HIS A 209 15.74 17.65 18.75
N LEU A 210 17.03 17.41 19.00
CA LEU A 210 18.12 17.79 18.08
C LEU A 210 18.72 16.53 17.47
N HIS A 211 19.00 16.58 16.17
CA HIS A 211 19.80 15.58 15.48
C HIS A 211 21.11 16.20 15.03
N LEU A 212 22.20 15.45 15.15
CA LEU A 212 23.52 15.82 14.67
C LEU A 212 24.18 14.61 14.01
N MET A 213 24.33 14.66 12.70
CA MET A 213 25.12 13.70 11.94
C MET A 213 26.55 14.23 11.83
N VAL A 214 27.54 13.44 12.25
CA VAL A 214 28.96 13.77 12.10
C VAL A 214 29.69 12.66 11.34
N GLN A 215 30.64 13.06 10.51
CA GLN A 215 31.66 12.22 9.92
C GLN A 215 33.04 12.72 10.37
N PHE A 216 33.82 11.83 10.93
CA PHE A 216 35.18 12.10 11.42
C PHE A 216 36.20 12.01 10.28
N THR A 217 37.41 12.53 10.51
CA THR A 217 38.53 12.39 9.57
C THR A 217 39.03 10.94 9.48
N SER A 218 38.90 10.18 10.56
CA SER A 218 39.16 8.73 10.65
C SER A 218 38.20 8.09 11.66
N ALA A 219 38.13 6.76 11.69
CA ALA A 219 37.30 6.06 12.67
C ALA A 219 37.74 6.41 14.11
N VAL A 220 36.78 6.82 14.94
CA VAL A 220 37.03 7.12 16.36
C VAL A 220 36.60 5.96 17.24
N ASP A 221 37.24 5.82 18.40
CA ASP A 221 36.79 4.98 19.50
C ASP A 221 36.57 5.84 20.75
N CYS A 222 35.33 6.26 21.00
CA CYS A 222 35.00 7.15 22.11
C CYS A 222 33.63 6.85 22.72
N GLY A 223 33.40 7.28 23.97
CA GLY A 223 32.07 7.22 24.59
C GLY A 223 31.17 8.36 24.10
N SER A 224 29.85 8.14 24.06
CA SER A 224 28.88 9.19 23.71
C SER A 224 28.91 10.41 24.63
N ALA A 225 29.51 10.29 25.83
CA ALA A 225 29.76 11.39 26.75
C ALA A 225 30.65 12.51 26.15
N ARG A 226 31.45 12.21 25.12
CA ARG A 226 32.25 13.21 24.37
C ARG A 226 31.39 14.29 23.70
N PHE A 227 30.10 14.02 23.51
CA PHE A 227 29.17 14.86 22.76
C PHE A 227 28.04 15.43 23.63
N ILE A 228 28.23 15.54 24.95
CA ILE A 228 27.21 16.11 25.85
C ILE A 228 26.97 17.58 25.53
N PHE A 229 25.70 17.97 25.42
CA PHE A 229 25.25 19.34 25.22
C PHE A 229 24.28 19.70 26.35
N GLU A 230 24.55 20.79 27.09
CA GLU A 230 23.70 21.26 28.21
C GLU A 230 23.36 20.14 29.23
N GLY A 231 24.32 19.27 29.54
CA GLY A 231 24.11 18.14 30.44
C GLY A 231 23.31 16.97 29.83
N VAL A 232 22.76 17.14 28.63
CA VAL A 232 22.04 16.10 27.88
C VAL A 232 23.02 15.24 27.10
N ARG A 233 23.03 13.94 27.41
CA ARG A 233 23.80 12.95 26.67
C ARG A 233 23.02 12.53 25.42
N PRO A 234 23.63 12.52 24.22
CA PRO A 234 22.94 12.07 23.03
C PRO A 234 22.72 10.56 23.05
N ASN A 235 21.60 10.15 22.46
CA ASN A 235 21.40 8.79 22.00
C ASN A 235 22.17 8.60 20.68
N ALA A 236 22.95 7.53 20.59
CA ALA A 236 23.62 7.10 19.37
C ALA A 236 23.10 5.71 19.01
N SER A 237 22.84 5.47 17.73
CA SER A 237 22.29 4.20 17.24
C SER A 237 23.09 3.68 16.06
N PRO A 238 23.30 2.36 15.93
CA PRO A 238 23.96 1.75 14.78
C PRO A 238 23.09 1.73 13.51
N ASN A 239 21.81 2.08 13.60
CA ASN A 239 20.89 2.03 12.48
C ASN A 239 21.08 3.26 11.57
N ASP A 240 21.14 3.03 10.27
CA ASP A 240 20.88 4.08 9.30
C ASP A 240 19.37 4.36 9.28
N TYR A 241 18.95 5.61 9.35
CA TYR A 241 17.55 5.98 9.65
C TYR A 241 16.54 5.63 8.54
N LEU A 242 17.02 5.05 7.43
CA LEU A 242 16.22 4.49 6.36
C LEU A 242 16.16 2.95 6.38
N GLY A 243 16.77 2.28 7.37
CA GLY A 243 16.70 0.84 7.58
C GLY A 243 17.45 -0.02 6.56
N GLU A 244 18.31 0.57 5.72
CA GLU A 244 19.07 -0.15 4.69
C GLU A 244 20.40 -0.73 5.23
N GLY A 245 20.73 -0.48 6.49
CA GLY A 245 22.02 -0.72 7.11
C GLY A 245 23.13 0.23 6.63
N VAL A 246 24.23 0.24 7.37
CA VAL A 246 25.51 0.82 6.91
C VAL A 246 26.13 -0.13 5.89
N CYS A 247 26.21 0.29 4.62
CA CYS A 247 26.84 -0.51 3.58
C CYS A 247 28.35 -0.29 3.60
N ARG A 248 29.12 -1.25 4.13
CA ARG A 248 30.60 -1.15 4.18
C ARG A 248 31.25 -0.95 2.80
N LYS A 249 30.66 -1.49 1.72
CA LYS A 249 31.16 -1.31 0.35
C LYS A 249 30.91 0.09 -0.22
N LYS A 250 29.92 0.81 0.31
CA LYS A 250 29.53 2.16 -0.11
C LYS A 250 29.32 3.03 1.14
N LEU A 251 30.34 3.08 1.98
CA LEU A 251 30.27 3.71 3.29
C LEU A 251 29.91 5.19 3.17
N GLN A 252 30.62 5.94 2.30
CA GLN A 252 30.34 7.36 2.08
C GLN A 252 28.90 7.60 1.60
N GLN A 253 28.35 6.74 0.75
CA GLN A 253 26.95 6.85 0.32
C GLN A 253 25.99 6.68 1.50
N SER A 254 26.29 5.77 2.43
CA SER A 254 25.51 5.57 3.66
C SER A 254 25.59 6.78 4.59
N ILE A 255 26.77 7.40 4.68
CA ILE A 255 27.01 8.64 5.44
C ILE A 255 26.24 9.80 4.80
N ASN A 256 26.36 10.01 3.49
CA ASN A 256 25.65 11.06 2.74
C ASN A 256 24.14 10.94 2.89
N ARG A 257 23.62 9.71 2.92
CA ARG A 257 22.21 9.44 3.21
C ARG A 257 21.82 9.88 4.63
N GLY A 258 22.68 9.66 5.62
CA GLY A 258 22.49 10.17 6.99
C GLY A 258 22.58 11.69 7.08
N MET A 259 23.51 12.31 6.36
CA MET A 259 23.61 13.77 6.25
C MET A 259 22.34 14.36 5.64
N PHE A 260 21.85 13.76 4.54
CA PHE A 260 20.58 14.16 3.91
C PHE A 260 19.39 13.97 4.85
N TYR A 261 19.35 12.88 5.63
CA TYR A 261 18.29 12.65 6.61
C TYR A 261 18.19 13.80 7.62
N VAL A 262 19.31 14.31 8.11
CA VAL A 262 19.36 15.41 9.07
C VAL A 262 19.12 16.76 8.39
N TRP A 263 19.65 16.96 7.18
CA TRP A 263 19.49 18.20 6.43
C TRP A 263 18.07 18.42 5.87
N ALA A 264 17.34 17.35 5.55
CA ALA A 264 16.03 17.46 4.92
C ALA A 264 14.99 18.18 5.80
N ASP A 265 14.22 19.08 5.18
CA ASP A 265 13.08 19.81 5.74
C ASP A 265 11.89 18.85 5.90
N LYS A 266 11.90 18.10 7.00
CA LYS A 266 10.92 17.06 7.30
C LYS A 266 9.69 17.65 7.97
N VAL A 267 8.61 16.89 7.96
CA VAL A 267 7.46 17.17 8.82
C VAL A 267 7.95 17.21 10.27
N GLY A 268 7.78 18.36 10.91
CA GLY A 268 8.27 18.62 12.26
C GLY A 268 9.59 19.39 12.33
N THR A 269 10.32 19.62 11.23
CA THR A 269 11.50 20.51 11.25
C THR A 269 11.07 21.92 11.68
N LEU A 270 11.69 22.43 12.74
CA LEU A 270 11.35 23.74 13.28
C LEU A 270 11.82 24.87 12.37
N ARG A 271 11.13 26.01 12.47
CA ARG A 271 11.52 27.26 11.83
C ARG A 271 11.76 28.33 12.87
N LEU A 272 12.79 29.14 12.64
CA LEU A 272 13.03 30.36 13.42
C LEU A 272 11.95 31.40 13.11
N PRO A 273 11.79 32.45 13.94
CA PRO A 273 10.89 33.57 13.63
C PRO A 273 11.16 34.24 12.27
N SER A 274 12.39 34.14 11.75
CA SER A 274 12.77 34.59 10.40
C SER A 274 12.16 33.75 9.26
N GLY A 275 11.56 32.59 9.56
CA GLY A 275 11.05 31.62 8.59
C GLY A 275 12.09 30.59 8.13
N GLU A 276 13.37 30.78 8.48
CA GLU A 276 14.46 29.86 8.17
C GLU A 276 14.30 28.54 8.95
N THR A 277 14.61 27.42 8.30
CA THR A 277 14.61 26.11 8.96
C THR A 277 15.73 26.02 9.98
N CYS A 278 15.48 25.38 11.12
CA CYS A 278 16.50 24.99 12.09
C CYS A 278 17.32 23.81 11.55
N VAL A 279 18.10 24.08 10.51
CA VAL A 279 19.04 23.18 9.84
C VAL A 279 20.34 23.94 9.65
N ALA A 280 21.46 23.32 10.02
CA ALA A 280 22.80 23.88 9.82
C ALA A 280 23.77 22.77 9.44
N ALA A 281 24.72 23.03 8.54
CA ALA A 281 25.67 22.03 8.08
C ALA A 281 26.94 22.68 7.54
N ASN A 282 28.03 21.90 7.47
CA ASN A 282 29.20 22.25 6.65
C ASN A 282 29.35 21.32 5.44
N TYR A 283 28.41 20.41 5.25
CA TYR A 283 28.36 19.43 4.19
C TYR A 283 26.90 19.26 3.76
N GLU A 284 26.59 19.69 2.55
CA GLU A 284 25.20 19.86 2.10
C GLU A 284 24.94 19.20 0.75
N PRO A 285 23.69 19.05 0.32
CA PRO A 285 23.39 18.57 -1.03
C PRO A 285 24.05 19.41 -2.13
N CYS A 286 24.41 18.78 -3.25
CA CYS A 286 25.11 19.41 -4.37
C CYS A 286 24.34 20.50 -5.12
N TRP A 287 23.06 20.72 -4.81
CA TRP A 287 22.27 21.83 -5.34
C TRP A 287 22.31 23.08 -4.45
N THR A 288 23.07 23.05 -3.35
CA THR A 288 23.30 24.20 -2.47
C THR A 288 24.59 24.91 -2.87
N GLU A 289 24.82 26.10 -2.29
CA GLU A 289 26.04 26.88 -2.48
C GLU A 289 27.16 26.50 -1.49
N ALA A 290 26.98 25.42 -0.72
CA ALA A 290 27.96 25.01 0.27
C ALA A 290 29.30 24.64 -0.36
N ARG A 291 30.40 24.97 0.33
CA ARG A 291 31.76 24.64 -0.14
C ARG A 291 32.02 23.15 -0.27
N ARG A 292 31.37 22.33 0.54
CA ARG A 292 31.49 20.87 0.52
C ARG A 292 30.12 20.28 0.27
N THR A 293 29.98 19.48 -0.78
CA THR A 293 28.69 18.94 -1.16
C THR A 293 28.69 17.43 -1.41
N TYR A 294 27.49 16.84 -1.38
CA TYR A 294 27.25 15.46 -1.77
C TYR A 294 26.09 15.32 -2.76
N GLN A 295 26.17 14.30 -3.61
CA GLN A 295 25.05 13.89 -4.45
C GLN A 295 23.96 13.23 -3.59
N VAL A 296 22.72 13.67 -3.78
CA VAL A 296 21.52 13.03 -3.22
C VAL A 296 20.88 12.16 -4.29
N LEU A 297 20.64 10.89 -3.95
CA LEU A 297 19.94 9.97 -4.85
C LEU A 297 18.44 10.10 -4.69
N GLY A 298 17.69 10.00 -5.78
CA GLY A 298 16.22 10.16 -5.80
C GLY A 298 15.50 9.18 -4.88
N LYS A 299 16.09 8.01 -4.61
CA LYS A 299 15.55 7.03 -3.66
C LYS A 299 15.53 7.52 -2.20
N TRP A 300 16.37 8.49 -1.81
CA TRP A 300 16.44 8.98 -0.43
C TRP A 300 15.23 9.85 -0.05
N PRO A 301 14.87 10.93 -0.77
CA PRO A 301 13.64 11.67 -0.49
C PRO A 301 12.39 10.82 -0.71
N GLU A 302 12.42 9.90 -1.68
CA GLU A 302 11.32 8.93 -1.88
C GLU A 302 11.10 8.05 -0.65
N ALA A 303 12.17 7.57 -0.01
CA ALA A 303 12.06 6.79 1.22
C ALA A 303 11.50 7.60 2.39
N LEU A 304 11.90 8.88 2.53
CA LEU A 304 11.35 9.77 3.56
C LEU A 304 9.87 10.07 3.33
N TRP A 305 9.47 10.31 2.07
CA TRP A 305 8.07 10.51 1.69
C TRP A 305 7.22 9.27 1.97
N LYS A 306 7.69 8.07 1.58
CA LYS A 306 7.01 6.79 1.90
C LYS A 306 6.87 6.55 3.41
N GLN A 307 7.81 7.05 4.22
CA GLN A 307 7.74 7.03 5.69
C GLN A 307 6.89 8.18 6.28
N ARG A 308 6.21 8.98 5.46
CA ARG A 308 5.44 10.18 5.86
C ARG A 308 6.25 11.24 6.60
N LYS A 309 7.58 11.27 6.40
CA LYS A 309 8.48 12.29 6.96
C LYS A 309 8.59 13.52 6.08
N LEU A 310 8.10 13.47 4.84
CA LEU A 310 8.00 14.61 3.94
C LEU A 310 6.55 14.82 3.51
N THR A 311 6.16 16.07 3.33
CA THR A 311 4.92 16.39 2.61
C THR A 311 5.09 16.10 1.12
N SER A 312 4.00 15.85 0.40
CA SER A 312 4.03 15.63 -1.05
C SER A 312 4.65 16.81 -1.80
N ALA A 313 4.42 18.05 -1.35
CA ALA A 313 5.03 19.25 -1.93
C ALA A 313 6.55 19.30 -1.74
N LYS A 314 7.04 18.99 -0.53
CA LYS A 314 8.48 18.97 -0.25
C LYS A 314 9.19 17.83 -0.99
N TYR A 315 8.54 16.66 -1.06
CA TYR A 315 9.05 15.54 -1.84
C TYR A 315 9.17 15.89 -3.32
N GLU A 316 8.18 16.55 -3.91
CA GLU A 316 8.24 17.02 -5.30
C GLU A 316 9.40 17.99 -5.53
N GLN A 317 9.60 18.95 -4.61
CA GLN A 317 10.76 19.85 -4.67
C GLN A 317 12.07 19.06 -4.70
N TYR A 318 12.27 18.12 -3.77
CA TYR A 318 13.48 17.28 -3.75
C TYR A 318 13.60 16.36 -4.96
N LEU A 319 12.50 15.88 -5.51
CA LEU A 319 12.51 15.04 -6.71
C LEU A 319 13.20 15.78 -7.88
N PHE A 320 12.83 17.03 -8.14
CA PHE A 320 13.45 17.81 -9.20
C PHE A 320 14.88 18.24 -8.88
N LEU A 321 15.19 18.54 -7.62
CA LEU A 321 16.55 18.88 -7.20
C LEU A 321 17.53 17.70 -7.34
N THR A 322 17.09 16.46 -7.06
CA THR A 322 17.95 15.27 -7.20
C THR A 322 18.26 14.88 -8.64
N ARG A 323 17.39 15.23 -9.60
CA ARG A 323 17.51 14.88 -11.03
C ARG A 323 17.69 13.37 -11.31
N ASP A 324 17.32 12.51 -10.36
CA ASP A 324 17.44 11.05 -10.46
C ASP A 324 16.04 10.44 -10.62
N GLY A 325 15.78 9.83 -11.79
CA GLY A 325 14.55 9.09 -12.08
C GLY A 325 13.27 9.91 -11.95
N VAL A 326 13.33 11.20 -12.28
CA VAL A 326 12.25 12.19 -12.11
C VAL A 326 10.91 11.70 -12.67
N LEU A 327 10.88 11.25 -13.93
CA LEU A 327 9.64 10.87 -14.61
C LEU A 327 8.90 9.72 -13.91
N ALA A 328 9.60 8.64 -13.55
CA ALA A 328 8.98 7.48 -12.93
C ALA A 328 8.45 7.81 -11.52
N ARG A 329 9.24 8.54 -10.73
CA ARG A 329 8.87 8.94 -9.36
C ARG A 329 7.75 9.98 -9.33
N LYS A 330 7.71 10.88 -10.32
CA LYS A 330 6.64 11.87 -10.47
C LYS A 330 5.30 11.21 -10.78
N ARG A 331 5.27 10.20 -11.66
CA ARG A 331 4.06 9.41 -11.92
C ARG A 331 3.53 8.74 -10.64
N ASN A 332 4.42 8.20 -9.81
CA ASN A 332 4.00 7.61 -8.51
C ASN A 332 3.42 8.67 -7.57
N LEU A 333 4.03 9.86 -7.50
CA LEU A 333 3.52 10.97 -6.71
C LEU A 333 2.14 11.43 -7.20
N ASP A 334 1.97 11.58 -8.51
CA ASP A 334 0.73 12.04 -9.13
C ASP A 334 -0.40 11.02 -8.93
N ALA A 335 -0.11 9.72 -9.07
CA ALA A 335 -1.08 8.66 -8.78
C ALA A 335 -1.55 8.67 -7.31
N VAL A 336 -0.64 8.95 -6.36
CA VAL A 336 -1.03 9.09 -4.94
C VAL A 336 -1.89 10.34 -4.73
N ARG A 337 -1.52 11.48 -5.33
CA ARG A 337 -2.31 12.73 -5.24
C ARG A 337 -3.70 12.58 -5.85
N GLU A 338 -3.81 11.94 -7.00
CA GLU A 338 -5.08 11.67 -7.67
C GLU A 338 -5.97 10.77 -6.79
N HIS A 339 -5.38 9.74 -6.17
CA HIS A 339 -6.10 8.89 -5.22
C HIS A 339 -6.57 9.65 -3.98
N GLU A 340 -5.70 10.47 -3.37
CA GLU A 340 -6.05 11.31 -2.21
C GLU A 340 -7.15 12.33 -2.56
N ALA A 341 -7.09 12.94 -3.74
CA ALA A 341 -8.11 13.85 -4.24
C ALA A 341 -9.45 13.11 -4.46
N ALA A 342 -9.43 11.94 -5.10
CA ALA A 342 -10.63 11.12 -5.30
C ALA A 342 -11.28 10.70 -3.97
N LEU A 343 -10.49 10.38 -2.94
CA LEU A 343 -11.02 10.09 -1.60
C LEU A 343 -11.62 11.33 -0.94
N ALA A 344 -11.00 12.50 -1.09
CA ALA A 344 -11.52 13.75 -0.56
C ALA A 344 -12.84 14.15 -1.24
N ASP A 345 -12.91 14.02 -2.57
CA ASP A 345 -14.13 14.25 -3.35
C ASP A 345 -15.24 13.27 -2.96
N ALA A 346 -14.92 11.99 -2.80
CA ALA A 346 -15.89 10.99 -2.34
C ALA A 346 -16.45 11.32 -0.94
N ALA A 347 -15.59 11.73 -0.01
CA ALA A 347 -16.02 12.14 1.33
C ALA A 347 -16.90 13.42 1.29
N LEU A 348 -16.57 14.38 0.41
CA LEU A 348 -17.37 15.59 0.21
C LEU A 348 -18.75 15.27 -0.39
N ILE A 349 -18.79 14.39 -1.39
CA ILE A 349 -20.04 13.89 -1.98
C ILE A 349 -20.88 13.21 -0.91
N GLU A 350 -20.31 12.30 -0.12
CA GLU A 350 -21.01 11.60 0.95
C GLU A 350 -21.57 12.58 2.00
N ALA A 351 -20.77 13.52 2.47
CA ALA A 351 -21.19 14.55 3.42
C ALA A 351 -22.33 15.41 2.85
N THR A 352 -22.25 15.77 1.57
CA THR A 352 -23.27 16.55 0.87
C THR A 352 -24.56 15.76 0.70
N THR A 353 -24.49 14.51 0.24
CA THR A 353 -25.64 13.61 0.11
C THR A 353 -26.32 13.40 1.45
N LYS A 354 -25.56 13.15 2.53
CA LYS A 354 -26.09 13.03 3.89
C LYS A 354 -26.82 14.29 4.33
N ARG A 355 -26.23 15.47 4.09
CA ARG A 355 -26.84 16.77 4.43
C ARG A 355 -28.15 17.01 3.67
N LEU A 356 -28.17 16.73 2.36
CA LEU A 356 -29.37 16.92 1.54
C LEU A 356 -30.49 15.94 1.90
N ARG A 357 -30.16 14.66 2.13
CA ARG A 357 -31.12 13.63 2.55
C ARG A 357 -31.70 13.88 3.94
N ALA A 358 -30.97 14.57 4.81
CA ALA A 358 -31.44 14.95 6.13
C ALA A 358 -32.39 16.16 6.12
N ASN A 359 -32.47 16.91 5.01
CA ASN A 359 -33.36 18.07 4.90
C ASN A 359 -34.72 17.63 4.30
N PRO A 360 -35.81 17.56 5.09
CA PRO A 360 -37.13 17.13 4.59
C PRO A 360 -37.77 18.12 3.60
N GLU A 361 -37.32 19.37 3.57
CA GLU A 361 -37.78 20.36 2.58
C GLU A 361 -37.22 20.07 1.18
N VAL A 362 -36.03 19.47 1.12
CA VAL A 362 -35.32 19.18 -0.13
C VAL A 362 -35.47 17.72 -0.55
N TYR A 363 -35.47 16.79 0.41
CA TYR A 363 -35.56 15.36 0.17
C TYR A 363 -36.68 14.75 1.00
N ARG A 364 -37.72 14.26 0.31
CA ARG A 364 -38.79 13.47 0.92
C ARG A 364 -38.60 12.00 0.59
N ALA A 365 -38.87 11.13 1.56
CA ALA A 365 -38.85 9.70 1.31
C ALA A 365 -39.88 9.35 0.24
N PHE A 366 -39.45 8.56 -0.75
CA PHE A 366 -40.34 8.15 -1.83
C PHE A 366 -41.34 7.08 -1.34
N PRO A 367 -42.58 7.10 -1.84
CA PRO A 367 -43.54 6.06 -1.52
C PRO A 367 -43.10 4.70 -2.08
N ALA A 368 -43.51 3.63 -1.41
CA ALA A 368 -43.38 2.28 -1.92
C ALA A 368 -44.17 2.12 -3.22
N VAL A 369 -43.55 1.55 -4.25
CA VAL A 369 -44.21 1.22 -5.52
C VAL A 369 -44.27 -0.32 -5.61
N PRO A 370 -45.44 -0.94 -5.40
CA PRO A 370 -45.55 -2.40 -5.31
C PRO A 370 -44.93 -3.16 -6.49
N ALA A 371 -45.06 -2.61 -7.71
CA ALA A 371 -44.45 -3.22 -8.90
C ALA A 371 -42.91 -3.28 -8.84
N ALA A 372 -42.26 -2.26 -8.28
CA ALA A 372 -40.81 -2.22 -8.13
C ALA A 372 -40.33 -3.14 -7.00
N GLU A 373 -41.10 -3.25 -5.92
CA GLU A 373 -40.82 -4.20 -4.82
C GLU A 373 -40.96 -5.64 -5.29
N ALA A 374 -42.04 -5.95 -6.02
CA ALA A 374 -42.25 -7.26 -6.64
C ALA A 374 -41.12 -7.59 -7.62
N TRP A 375 -40.70 -6.61 -8.43
CA TRP A 375 -39.55 -6.75 -9.32
C TRP A 375 -38.26 -7.12 -8.57
N LEU A 376 -37.90 -6.37 -7.52
CA LEU A 376 -36.72 -6.68 -6.69
C LEU A 376 -36.82 -8.06 -6.03
N ALA A 377 -38.02 -8.47 -5.61
CA ALA A 377 -38.23 -9.78 -5.00
C ALA A 377 -37.89 -10.93 -5.97
N THR A 378 -38.03 -10.74 -7.29
CA THR A 378 -37.69 -11.78 -8.29
C THR A 378 -36.21 -12.17 -8.29
N PHE A 379 -35.31 -11.31 -7.80
CA PHE A 379 -33.87 -11.57 -7.71
C PHE A 379 -33.48 -12.46 -6.53
N ARG A 380 -34.44 -12.84 -5.68
CA ARG A 380 -34.26 -13.84 -4.62
C ARG A 380 -34.48 -15.27 -5.12
N GLU A 381 -35.05 -15.42 -6.30
CA GLU A 381 -35.35 -16.70 -6.95
C GLU A 381 -34.41 -16.91 -8.12
N ASP A 382 -33.94 -18.14 -8.33
CA ASP A 382 -33.15 -18.46 -9.51
C ASP A 382 -34.01 -18.42 -10.78
N ARG A 383 -33.58 -17.62 -11.75
CA ARG A 383 -34.22 -17.49 -13.07
C ARG A 383 -33.19 -17.54 -14.18
N LEU A 384 -33.60 -18.05 -15.34
CA LEU A 384 -32.75 -18.04 -16.54
C LEU A 384 -32.51 -16.61 -17.06
N ARG A 385 -33.50 -15.73 -16.90
CA ARG A 385 -33.46 -14.32 -17.29
C ARG A 385 -34.20 -13.48 -16.25
N TYR A 386 -33.61 -12.34 -15.88
CA TYR A 386 -34.23 -11.39 -14.97
C TYR A 386 -34.80 -10.20 -15.75
N PRO A 387 -35.97 -9.69 -15.36
CA PRO A 387 -36.57 -8.52 -16.00
C PRO A 387 -35.82 -7.23 -15.64
N LEU A 388 -35.86 -6.24 -16.53
CA LEU A 388 -35.41 -4.87 -16.24
C LEU A 388 -36.53 -4.07 -15.56
N LEU A 389 -36.19 -3.12 -14.70
CA LEU A 389 -37.15 -2.09 -14.28
C LEU A 389 -37.05 -0.90 -15.23
N ILE A 390 -38.13 -0.57 -15.94
CA ILE A 390 -38.20 0.64 -16.78
C ILE A 390 -39.10 1.65 -16.08
N VAL A 391 -38.54 2.84 -15.83
CA VAL A 391 -39.19 3.92 -15.11
C VAL A 391 -39.41 5.09 -16.06
N HIS A 392 -40.67 5.30 -16.42
CA HIS A 392 -41.08 6.28 -17.41
C HIS A 392 -41.83 7.44 -16.75
N GLY A 393 -41.43 8.68 -17.02
CA GLY A 393 -42.17 9.87 -16.62
C GLY A 393 -41.50 11.16 -17.09
N PRO A 394 -42.13 12.33 -16.88
CA PRO A 394 -41.60 13.60 -17.38
C PRO A 394 -40.29 14.01 -16.70
N SER A 395 -39.54 14.93 -17.30
CA SER A 395 -38.32 15.50 -16.70
C SER A 395 -38.59 16.11 -15.33
N GLN A 396 -37.57 16.18 -14.47
CA GLN A 396 -37.64 16.81 -13.13
C GLN A 396 -38.60 16.18 -12.11
N THR A 397 -39.15 14.99 -12.38
CA THR A 397 -40.03 14.27 -11.43
C THR A 397 -39.32 13.48 -10.34
N GLY A 398 -37.98 13.49 -10.28
CA GLY A 398 -37.21 12.76 -9.27
C GLY A 398 -37.05 11.25 -9.53
N LYS A 399 -37.39 10.75 -10.72
CA LYS A 399 -37.29 9.31 -11.10
C LYS A 399 -35.95 8.69 -10.74
N THR A 400 -34.86 9.36 -11.08
CA THR A 400 -33.50 8.88 -10.83
C THR A 400 -33.23 8.73 -9.33
N GLU A 401 -33.65 9.71 -8.53
CA GLU A 401 -33.48 9.66 -7.07
C GLU A 401 -34.38 8.61 -6.43
N TRP A 402 -35.58 8.39 -6.96
CA TRP A 402 -36.42 7.27 -6.55
C TRP A 402 -35.76 5.92 -6.87
N VAL A 403 -35.27 5.73 -8.09
CA VAL A 403 -34.57 4.49 -8.46
C VAL A 403 -33.34 4.27 -7.59
N LYS A 404 -32.56 5.31 -7.29
CA LYS A 404 -31.43 5.22 -6.35
C LYS A 404 -31.85 4.74 -4.97
N SER A 405 -33.04 5.13 -4.50
CA SER A 405 -33.56 4.70 -3.20
C SER A 405 -33.89 3.20 -3.12
N LEU A 406 -34.05 2.53 -4.27
CA LEU A 406 -34.27 1.07 -4.33
C LEU A 406 -33.01 0.27 -4.00
N PHE A 407 -31.83 0.92 -4.02
CA PHE A 407 -30.54 0.29 -3.86
C PHE A 407 -29.77 0.89 -2.68
N LYS A 408 -28.92 0.08 -2.04
CA LYS A 408 -27.97 0.56 -1.04
C LYS A 408 -26.77 1.23 -1.72
N ARG A 409 -26.24 0.64 -2.80
CA ARG A 409 -25.01 1.06 -3.48
C ARG A 409 -25.05 0.73 -4.98
N ALA A 410 -26.04 1.23 -5.72
CA ALA A 410 -26.07 1.00 -7.17
C ALA A 410 -24.95 1.72 -7.91
N LEU A 411 -24.49 1.12 -9.02
CA LEU A 411 -23.69 1.83 -10.01
C LEU A 411 -24.61 2.65 -10.92
N GLU A 412 -24.50 3.97 -10.87
CA GLU A 412 -25.22 4.86 -11.78
C GLU A 412 -24.40 5.12 -13.05
N LEU A 413 -25.02 4.91 -14.21
CA LEU A 413 -24.44 5.12 -15.53
C LEU A 413 -25.32 6.10 -16.30
N LYS A 414 -24.77 7.27 -16.65
CA LYS A 414 -25.44 8.23 -17.54
C LYS A 414 -25.35 7.72 -18.97
N VAL A 415 -26.49 7.33 -19.56
CA VAL A 415 -26.54 6.83 -20.94
C VAL A 415 -26.76 7.97 -21.93
N GLY A 416 -27.72 8.86 -21.67
CA GLY A 416 -28.04 9.95 -22.60
C GLY A 416 -28.40 9.42 -23.99
N SER A 417 -27.67 9.89 -25.01
CA SER A 417 -27.82 9.49 -26.42
C SER A 417 -26.71 8.54 -26.90
N LEU A 418 -26.04 7.82 -26.00
CA LEU A 418 -24.95 6.92 -26.38
C LEU A 418 -25.48 5.66 -27.09
N ASP A 419 -24.78 5.23 -28.13
CA ASP A 419 -25.00 3.94 -28.81
C ASP A 419 -24.18 2.80 -28.19
N ILE A 420 -23.24 3.10 -27.29
CA ILE A 420 -22.39 2.13 -26.60
C ILE A 420 -22.48 2.30 -25.10
N PHE A 421 -22.22 1.24 -24.33
CA PHE A 421 -22.23 1.34 -22.87
C PHE A 421 -21.23 2.40 -22.35
N PRO A 422 -21.63 3.19 -21.35
CA PRO A 422 -20.74 4.17 -20.73
C PRO A 422 -19.47 3.52 -20.16
N GLU A 423 -18.34 4.22 -20.26
CA GLU A 423 -17.05 3.73 -19.72
C GLU A 423 -17.11 3.45 -18.21
N GLY A 424 -17.98 4.17 -17.49
CA GLY A 424 -18.26 3.96 -16.07
C GLY A 424 -18.64 2.52 -15.72
N MET A 425 -19.13 1.71 -16.67
CA MET A 425 -19.42 0.29 -16.46
C MET A 425 -18.17 -0.52 -16.03
N ARG A 426 -16.96 -0.03 -16.33
CA ARG A 426 -15.70 -0.64 -15.83
C ARG A 426 -15.62 -0.64 -14.30
N ALA A 427 -16.24 0.35 -13.64
CA ALA A 427 -16.28 0.47 -12.19
C ALA A 427 -17.27 -0.50 -11.52
N PHE A 428 -18.11 -1.21 -12.28
CA PHE A 428 -19.02 -2.20 -11.70
C PHE A 428 -18.26 -3.31 -10.98
N ASP A 429 -18.59 -3.51 -9.73
CA ASP A 429 -18.04 -4.53 -8.86
C ASP A 429 -19.19 -5.17 -8.08
N ARG A 430 -19.34 -6.49 -8.20
CA ARG A 430 -20.46 -7.24 -7.62
C ARG A 430 -20.39 -7.28 -6.09
N ASP A 431 -19.20 -7.21 -5.51
CA ASP A 431 -19.02 -7.22 -4.06
C ASP A 431 -19.39 -5.86 -3.45
N THR A 432 -19.36 -4.80 -4.26
CA THR A 432 -19.62 -3.43 -3.84
C THR A 432 -21.03 -2.94 -4.22
N HIS A 433 -21.54 -3.34 -5.39
CA HIS A 433 -22.77 -2.81 -5.97
C HIS A 433 -23.90 -3.83 -5.96
N ASP A 434 -25.08 -3.39 -5.52
CA ASP A 434 -26.29 -4.21 -5.44
C ASP A 434 -27.28 -3.98 -6.59
N GLY A 435 -26.89 -3.17 -7.58
CA GLY A 435 -27.65 -2.94 -8.79
C GLY A 435 -26.98 -1.97 -9.76
N ILE A 436 -27.59 -1.79 -10.92
CA ILE A 436 -27.16 -0.85 -11.95
C ILE A 436 -28.33 0.07 -12.30
N ILE A 437 -28.04 1.37 -12.42
CA ILE A 437 -29.00 2.37 -12.88
C ILE A 437 -28.51 2.92 -14.21
N LEU A 438 -29.29 2.71 -15.26
CA LEU A 438 -29.11 3.34 -16.56
C LEU A 438 -29.95 4.61 -16.58
N ASP A 439 -29.30 5.73 -16.32
CA ASP A 439 -29.97 7.00 -16.16
C ASP A 439 -30.04 7.81 -17.46
N ASP A 440 -31.19 8.49 -17.65
CA ASP A 440 -31.51 9.35 -18.79
C ASP A 440 -31.32 8.65 -20.14
N VAL A 441 -31.90 7.47 -20.32
CA VAL A 441 -31.85 6.78 -21.62
C VAL A 441 -32.75 7.51 -22.62
N ARG A 442 -32.14 8.12 -23.64
CA ARG A 442 -32.85 8.94 -24.64
C ARG A 442 -33.28 8.18 -25.88
N ASP A 443 -32.89 6.92 -26.02
CA ASP A 443 -33.31 6.05 -27.11
C ASP A 443 -33.44 4.59 -26.63
N LEU A 444 -34.63 4.01 -26.71
CA LEU A 444 -34.85 2.61 -26.30
C LEU A 444 -34.18 1.59 -27.23
N LYS A 445 -33.75 2.01 -28.43
CA LYS A 445 -32.89 1.20 -29.30
C LYS A 445 -31.61 0.76 -28.57
N PHE A 446 -31.02 1.64 -27.75
CA PHE A 446 -29.87 1.29 -26.93
C PHE A 446 -30.15 0.07 -26.05
N ILE A 447 -31.31 0.03 -25.38
CA ILE A 447 -31.68 -1.08 -24.49
C ILE A 447 -31.93 -2.36 -25.28
N ALA A 448 -32.61 -2.27 -26.43
CA ALA A 448 -32.88 -3.41 -27.29
C ALA A 448 -31.59 -4.05 -27.85
N GLU A 449 -30.68 -3.24 -28.39
CA GLU A 449 -29.40 -3.72 -28.95
C GLU A 449 -28.46 -4.31 -27.88
N HIS A 450 -28.70 -3.96 -26.62
CA HIS A 450 -27.88 -4.38 -25.49
C HIS A 450 -28.56 -5.41 -24.56
N GLN A 451 -29.69 -6.00 -24.97
CA GLN A 451 -30.46 -6.95 -24.16
C GLN A 451 -29.63 -8.09 -23.55
N ASP A 452 -28.73 -8.68 -24.34
CA ASP A 452 -27.86 -9.77 -23.91
C ASP A 452 -26.87 -9.34 -22.82
N LYS A 453 -26.46 -8.06 -22.86
CA LYS A 453 -25.58 -7.50 -21.84
C LYS A 453 -26.34 -7.19 -20.56
N LEU A 454 -27.58 -6.71 -20.68
CA LEU A 454 -28.42 -6.26 -19.57
C LEU A 454 -29.01 -7.42 -18.77
N GLN A 455 -29.45 -8.51 -19.41
CA GLN A 455 -29.97 -9.68 -18.68
C GLN A 455 -28.86 -10.56 -18.10
N GLY A 456 -27.64 -10.45 -18.63
CA GLY A 456 -26.52 -11.31 -18.29
C GLY A 456 -26.77 -12.77 -18.66
N LYS A 457 -25.79 -13.63 -18.34
CA LYS A 457 -25.90 -15.08 -18.48
C LYS A 457 -25.32 -15.73 -17.22
N TYR A 458 -25.93 -16.83 -16.77
CA TYR A 458 -25.51 -17.50 -15.53
C TYR A 458 -24.14 -18.18 -15.66
N ASP A 459 -23.75 -18.55 -16.88
CA ASP A 459 -22.59 -19.37 -17.20
C ASP A 459 -21.42 -18.59 -17.81
N THR A 460 -21.60 -17.31 -18.16
CA THR A 460 -20.54 -16.54 -18.83
C THR A 460 -20.52 -15.07 -18.44
N ARG A 461 -19.35 -14.46 -18.61
CA ARG A 461 -19.16 -13.01 -18.44
C ARG A 461 -19.53 -12.30 -19.73
N VAL A 462 -20.29 -11.22 -19.59
CA VAL A 462 -20.70 -10.35 -20.68
C VAL A 462 -19.54 -9.44 -21.06
N GLU A 463 -19.25 -9.34 -22.36
CA GLU A 463 -18.27 -8.41 -22.91
C GLU A 463 -18.90 -7.05 -23.22
N PHE A 464 -18.30 -5.97 -22.72
CA PHE A 464 -18.85 -4.62 -22.85
C PHE A 464 -18.17 -3.80 -23.94
N ALA A 465 -16.84 -3.83 -24.00
CA ALA A 465 -16.06 -3.22 -25.06
C ALA A 465 -14.79 -4.02 -25.33
N THR A 466 -14.36 -3.98 -26.58
CA THR A 466 -13.14 -4.63 -27.09
C THR A 466 -12.42 -3.65 -27.99
N THR A 467 -11.13 -3.43 -27.76
CA THR A 467 -10.32 -2.56 -28.62
C THR A 467 -10.21 -3.13 -30.03
N PRO A 468 -10.07 -2.28 -31.08
CA PRO A 468 -9.71 -2.75 -32.41
C PRO A 468 -8.44 -3.63 -32.33
N GLY A 469 -8.58 -4.91 -32.69
CA GLY A 469 -7.52 -5.92 -32.55
C GLY A 469 -7.67 -6.91 -31.39
N GLY A 470 -8.72 -6.82 -30.57
CA GLY A 470 -9.08 -7.85 -29.59
C GLY A 470 -8.17 -7.93 -28.36
N THR A 471 -7.19 -7.04 -28.23
CA THR A 471 -6.16 -7.09 -27.19
C THR A 471 -6.64 -6.62 -25.82
N CYS A 472 -7.64 -5.74 -25.77
CA CYS A 472 -8.21 -5.24 -24.52
C CYS A 472 -9.75 -5.36 -24.58
N ALA A 473 -10.27 -6.48 -24.06
CA ALA A 473 -11.69 -6.66 -23.77
C ALA A 473 -11.93 -6.57 -22.26
N TYR A 474 -13.01 -5.91 -21.82
CA TYR A 474 -13.45 -6.02 -20.42
C TYR A 474 -14.80 -6.71 -20.32
N ARG A 475 -14.87 -7.63 -19.36
CA ARG A 475 -16.02 -8.51 -19.15
C ARG A 475 -16.53 -8.42 -17.72
N LYS A 476 -17.86 -8.46 -17.54
CA LYS A 476 -18.53 -8.40 -16.23
C LYS A 476 -19.51 -9.55 -16.08
N TYR A 477 -19.64 -10.08 -14.87
CA TYR A 477 -20.63 -11.12 -14.56
C TYR A 477 -21.90 -10.45 -14.00
N LEU A 478 -22.97 -10.44 -14.80
CA LEU A 478 -24.20 -9.68 -14.51
C LEU A 478 -25.41 -10.57 -14.21
N PHE A 479 -25.21 -11.88 -14.03
CA PHE A 479 -26.31 -12.76 -13.67
C PHE A 479 -26.94 -12.33 -12.34
N ALA A 480 -28.28 -12.23 -12.32
CA ALA A 480 -29.05 -11.80 -11.15
C ALA A 480 -28.63 -10.43 -10.59
N VAL A 481 -28.12 -9.52 -11.44
CA VAL A 481 -27.89 -8.12 -11.06
C VAL A 481 -29.13 -7.31 -11.45
N PRO A 482 -29.82 -6.65 -10.51
CA PRO A 482 -30.95 -5.81 -10.86
C PRO A 482 -30.51 -4.59 -11.65
N VAL A 483 -31.18 -4.36 -12.78
CA VAL A 483 -30.92 -3.21 -13.65
C VAL A 483 -32.19 -2.38 -13.79
N ALA A 484 -32.10 -1.11 -13.40
CA ALA A 484 -33.17 -0.14 -13.53
C ALA A 484 -32.81 0.91 -14.58
N VAL A 485 -33.79 1.35 -15.36
CA VAL A 485 -33.64 2.24 -16.50
C VAL A 485 -34.60 3.41 -16.33
N THR A 486 -34.10 4.65 -16.37
CA THR A 486 -34.96 5.83 -16.37
C THR A 486 -35.09 6.38 -17.80
N ILE A 487 -36.33 6.66 -18.20
CA ILE A 487 -36.65 7.23 -19.51
C ILE A 487 -37.63 8.40 -19.37
N ASN A 488 -37.57 9.34 -20.30
CA ASN A 488 -38.41 10.53 -20.33
C ASN A 488 -39.47 10.42 -21.44
N ASN A 489 -40.48 11.29 -21.40
CA ASN A 489 -41.52 11.34 -22.44
C ASN A 489 -40.96 11.66 -23.84
N SER A 490 -39.77 12.29 -23.91
CA SER A 490 -39.05 12.61 -25.13
C SER A 490 -38.09 11.51 -25.61
N THR A 491 -38.00 10.39 -24.89
CA THR A 491 -37.17 9.25 -25.30
C THR A 491 -37.63 8.73 -26.67
N ARG A 492 -36.70 8.44 -27.56
CA ARG A 492 -36.97 7.89 -28.89
C ARG A 492 -37.33 6.41 -28.80
N ASN A 493 -38.12 5.94 -29.78
CA ASN A 493 -38.54 4.55 -29.91
C ASN A 493 -39.35 4.04 -28.71
N LEU A 494 -40.16 4.90 -28.06
CA LEU A 494 -41.04 4.53 -26.95
C LEU A 494 -42.05 3.42 -27.31
N ASP A 495 -42.40 3.31 -28.58
CA ASP A 495 -43.23 2.23 -29.13
C ASP A 495 -42.62 0.84 -28.95
N PHE A 496 -41.29 0.73 -28.74
CA PHE A 496 -40.63 -0.55 -28.44
C PHE A 496 -41.15 -1.20 -27.16
N LEU A 497 -41.66 -0.39 -26.22
CA LEU A 497 -42.32 -0.92 -25.02
C LEU A 497 -43.60 -1.70 -25.35
N ARG A 498 -44.18 -1.54 -26.54
CA ARG A 498 -45.39 -2.27 -26.96
C ARG A 498 -45.11 -3.25 -28.10
N ALA A 499 -44.32 -2.84 -29.09
CA ALA A 499 -44.22 -3.53 -30.37
C ALA A 499 -42.96 -4.40 -30.54
N HIS A 500 -41.89 -4.15 -29.76
CA HIS A 500 -40.63 -4.91 -29.89
C HIS A 500 -40.78 -6.28 -29.22
N ASP A 501 -40.24 -7.36 -29.81
CA ASP A 501 -40.45 -8.73 -29.27
C ASP A 501 -39.97 -8.87 -27.82
N TRP A 502 -38.76 -8.38 -27.54
CA TRP A 502 -38.14 -8.56 -26.24
C TRP A 502 -38.58 -7.49 -25.24
N LEU A 503 -38.42 -6.21 -25.59
CA LEU A 503 -38.83 -5.09 -24.74
C LEU A 503 -40.34 -5.00 -24.56
N GLY A 504 -41.16 -5.43 -25.52
CA GLY A 504 -42.61 -5.46 -25.40
C GLY A 504 -43.12 -6.51 -24.41
N SER A 505 -42.31 -7.53 -24.10
CA SER A 505 -42.69 -8.62 -23.21
C SER A 505 -42.59 -8.24 -21.73
N GLU A 506 -43.69 -8.40 -20.99
CA GLU A 506 -43.75 -8.22 -19.53
C GLU A 506 -42.86 -9.21 -18.75
N ARG A 507 -42.38 -10.30 -19.39
CA ARG A 507 -41.42 -11.22 -18.78
C ARG A 507 -40.00 -10.65 -18.74
N ASN A 508 -39.67 -9.72 -19.62
CA ASN A 508 -38.33 -9.12 -19.75
C ASN A 508 -38.24 -7.74 -19.11
N ARG A 509 -39.36 -7.14 -18.73
CA ARG A 509 -39.38 -5.85 -18.04
C ARG A 509 -40.58 -5.67 -17.13
N VAL A 510 -40.40 -4.80 -16.14
CA VAL A 510 -41.47 -4.21 -15.34
C VAL A 510 -41.51 -2.72 -15.68
N LEU A 511 -42.67 -2.23 -16.12
CA LEU A 511 -42.88 -0.82 -16.45
C LEU A 511 -43.53 -0.10 -15.28
N VAL A 512 -42.86 0.92 -14.76
CA VAL A 512 -43.43 1.86 -13.79
C VAL A 512 -43.60 3.21 -14.47
N HIS A 513 -44.86 3.64 -14.57
CA HIS A 513 -45.18 5.02 -14.90
C HIS A 513 -45.05 5.85 -13.63
N PHE A 514 -43.95 6.59 -13.54
CA PHE A 514 -43.67 7.40 -12.38
C PHE A 514 -44.56 8.65 -12.41
N PRO A 515 -45.48 8.81 -11.44
CA PRO A 515 -46.37 9.97 -11.42
C PRO A 515 -45.55 11.24 -11.21
N ASP A 516 -46.13 12.38 -11.56
CA ASP A 516 -45.58 13.66 -11.12
C ASP A 516 -45.82 13.81 -9.62
N ILE A 517 -44.91 13.25 -8.80
CA ILE A 517 -45.01 13.31 -7.34
C ILE A 517 -44.92 14.77 -6.85
N LEU A 518 -44.34 15.67 -7.65
CA LEU A 518 -44.33 17.10 -7.34
C LEU A 518 -45.70 17.77 -7.54
N ALA A 519 -46.60 17.17 -8.33
CA ALA A 519 -47.95 17.70 -8.55
C ALA A 519 -49.00 17.20 -7.54
N GLN A 520 -48.65 16.23 -6.68
CA GLN A 520 -49.50 15.70 -5.60
C GLN A 520 -49.19 16.32 -4.23
N VAL A 521 -48.28 17.30 -4.20
CA VAL A 521 -47.94 18.19 -3.09
C VAL A 521 -48.33 19.59 -3.52
#